data_AF-A0A816AAI8-F1
#
_entry.id   AF-A0A816AAI8-F1
#
_cell.length_a   1.000
_cell.length_b   1.000
_cell.length_c   1.000
_cell.angle_alpha   90.00
_cell.angle_beta   90.00
_cell.angle_gamma   90.00
#
_symmetry.space_group_name_H-M   'P 1'
#
loop_
_entity.id
_entity.type
_entity.pdbx_description
1 polymer ?
#
loop_
_entity_poly.entity_id
_entity_poly.type
_entity_poly.pdbx_seq_one_letter_code
_entity_poly.pdbx_strand_id
1 'polypeptide(L)'
;MVLFIVLLITIFNGIACRNVTISNVIPRRDTNESILDAHDGNVFLYAGLYYYYGASYGLCKEPPGPSGCTVWHVGGCGFQLNHNVSLYTSPDLSVWTFRGYVFQMSSMKTPGIMFGPRVLPNRKTNKWV
;
A
#
# COMPACT_ATOMS: atom_id res chain seq x y z
N MET A 1 51.94 16.56 -3.44
CA MET A 1 51.21 15.70 -4.40
C MET A 1 50.35 14.67 -3.66
N VAL A 2 49.47 15.12 -2.74
CA VAL A 2 48.54 14.25 -1.98
C VAL A 2 47.13 14.87 -1.91
N LEU A 3 46.99 16.14 -2.31
CA LEU A 3 45.72 16.89 -2.27
C LEU A 3 44.79 16.58 -3.46
N PHE A 4 45.24 15.83 -4.47
CA PHE A 4 44.49 15.55 -5.69
C PHE A 4 43.62 14.29 -5.63
N ILE A 5 43.79 13.43 -4.61
CA ILE A 5 43.08 12.14 -4.52
C ILE A 5 41.74 12.27 -3.75
N VAL A 6 41.56 13.33 -2.95
CA VAL A 6 40.36 13.49 -2.11
C VAL A 6 39.15 14.05 -2.89
N LEU A 7 39.35 14.60 -4.09
CA LEU A 7 38.27 15.24 -4.88
C LEU A 7 37.54 14.29 -5.84
N LEU A 8 37.96 13.02 -5.95
CA LEU A 8 37.39 12.03 -6.88
C LEU A 8 36.40 11.06 -6.22
N ILE A 9 35.89 11.41 -5.03
CA ILE A 9 34.72 10.78 -4.42
C ILE A 9 33.56 11.79 -4.46
N THR A 10 33.36 12.46 -5.60
CA THR A 10 32.04 12.99 -5.93
C THR A 10 31.15 11.80 -6.16
N ILE A 11 30.54 11.34 -5.06
CA ILE A 11 29.48 10.34 -5.03
C ILE A 11 28.44 10.82 -6.04
N PHE A 12 28.39 10.18 -7.21
CA PHE A 12 27.27 10.29 -8.13
C PHE A 12 26.07 9.68 -7.42
N ASN A 13 25.45 10.45 -6.53
CA ASN A 13 24.06 10.23 -6.13
C ASN A 13 23.22 10.55 -7.36
N GLY A 14 23.23 9.64 -8.33
CA GLY A 14 22.38 9.72 -9.49
C GLY A 14 20.95 9.75 -8.98
N ILE A 15 20.27 10.88 -9.17
CA ILE A 15 18.83 10.96 -8.94
C ILE A 15 18.22 10.06 -10.01
N ALA A 16 17.87 8.84 -9.63
CA ALA A 16 17.17 7.91 -10.51
C ALA A 16 15.73 8.42 -10.66
N CYS A 17 15.44 9.05 -11.80
CA CYS A 17 14.09 9.35 -12.22
C CYS A 17 13.58 8.19 -13.07
N ARG A 18 12.43 7.62 -12.68
CA ARG A 18 11.77 6.57 -13.46
C ARG A 18 10.39 7.05 -13.87
N ASN A 19 10.08 6.91 -15.16
CA ASN A 19 8.71 7.08 -15.63
C ASN A 19 7.89 5.84 -15.25
N VAL A 20 6.73 6.05 -14.64
CA VAL A 20 5.84 4.99 -14.16
C VAL A 20 4.49 5.19 -14.81
N THR A 21 4.06 4.22 -15.61
CA THR A 21 2.73 4.21 -16.22
C THR A 21 1.76 3.45 -15.31
N ILE A 22 0.69 4.11 -14.89
CA ILE A 22 -0.36 3.54 -14.05
C ILE A 22 -1.60 3.32 -14.91
N SER A 23 -2.12 2.09 -14.91
CA SER A 23 -3.43 1.78 -15.49
C SER A 23 -4.54 1.93 -14.45
N ASN A 24 -5.65 2.53 -14.86
CA ASN A 24 -6.92 2.49 -14.12
C ASN A 24 -7.92 1.50 -14.75
N VAL A 25 -7.51 0.76 -15.78
CA VAL A 25 -8.35 -0.21 -16.51
C VAL A 25 -7.99 -1.65 -16.15
N ILE A 26 -6.69 -1.92 -15.94
CA ILE A 26 -6.18 -3.24 -15.58
C ILE A 26 -5.74 -3.19 -14.12
N PRO A 27 -6.14 -4.15 -13.26
CA PRO A 27 -5.71 -4.20 -11.88
C PRO A 27 -4.18 -4.23 -11.76
N ARG A 28 -3.64 -3.50 -10.78
CA ARG A 28 -2.22 -3.62 -10.43
C ARG A 28 -1.96 -4.99 -9.81
N ARG A 29 -0.82 -5.58 -10.15
CA ARG A 29 -0.37 -6.87 -9.59
C ARG A 29 0.91 -6.69 -8.79
N ASP A 30 1.07 -7.50 -7.76
CA ASP A 30 2.28 -7.57 -6.96
C ASP A 30 3.34 -8.45 -7.65
N THR A 31 4.51 -8.58 -7.03
CA THR A 31 5.61 -9.42 -7.53
C THR A 31 5.27 -10.92 -7.62
N ASN A 32 4.14 -11.36 -7.06
CA ASN A 32 3.62 -12.73 -7.15
C ASN A 32 2.44 -12.83 -8.13
N GLU A 33 2.26 -11.83 -9.01
CA GLU A 33 1.14 -11.72 -9.96
C GLU A 33 -0.25 -11.66 -9.30
N SER A 34 -0.33 -11.44 -7.99
CA SER A 34 -1.60 -11.29 -7.27
C SER A 34 -2.12 -9.86 -7.37
N ILE A 35 -3.43 -9.68 -7.51
CA ILE A 35 -4.02 -8.32 -7.54
C ILE A 35 -3.75 -7.64 -6.20
N LEU A 36 -3.35 -6.36 -6.25
CA LEU A 36 -3.18 -5.54 -5.05
C LEU A 36 -4.54 -5.35 -4.34
N ASP A 37 -4.78 -6.15 -3.31
CA ASP A 37 -5.94 -6.05 -2.43
C ASP A 37 -5.67 -5.05 -1.30
N ALA A 38 -5.58 -3.77 -1.69
CA ALA A 38 -5.40 -2.63 -0.80
C ALA A 38 -6.28 -1.49 -1.30
N HIS A 39 -7.40 -1.28 -0.61
CA HIS A 39 -8.44 -0.34 -0.98
C HIS A 39 -8.48 0.85 -0.02
N ASP A 40 -8.84 2.01 -0.58
CA ASP A 40 -9.13 3.28 0.11
C ASP A 40 -8.09 3.70 1.15
N GLY A 41 -6.84 3.28 0.94
CA GLY A 41 -5.75 3.42 1.88
C GLY A 41 -4.93 4.69 1.71
N ASN A 42 -3.69 4.67 2.20
CA ASN A 42 -2.70 5.71 1.91
C ASN A 42 -1.35 5.13 1.46
N VAL A 43 -0.75 5.83 0.49
CA VAL A 43 0.63 5.62 0.06
C VAL A 43 1.49 6.74 0.62
N PHE A 44 2.63 6.43 1.24
CA PHE A 44 3.61 7.44 1.64
C PHE A 44 5.04 6.93 1.49
N LEU A 45 5.97 7.87 1.31
CA LEU A 45 7.40 7.60 1.24
C LEU A 45 8.03 7.69 2.64
N TYR A 46 8.75 6.65 3.04
CA TYR A 46 9.53 6.65 4.27
C TYR A 46 10.84 5.89 4.07
N ALA A 47 11.96 6.52 4.47
CA ALA A 47 13.31 5.94 4.34
C ALA A 47 13.62 5.38 2.93
N GLY A 48 13.15 6.07 1.88
CA GLY A 48 13.40 5.67 0.48
C GLY A 48 12.50 4.55 -0.06
N LEU A 49 11.48 4.12 0.69
CA LEU A 49 10.53 3.09 0.27
C LEU A 49 9.09 3.62 0.36
N TYR A 50 8.27 3.34 -0.65
CA TYR A 50 6.85 3.62 -0.61
C TYR A 50 6.13 2.50 0.13
N TYR A 51 5.25 2.89 1.05
CA TYR A 51 4.39 1.98 1.80
C TYR A 51 2.95 2.26 1.41
N TYR A 52 2.21 1.21 1.08
CA TYR A 52 0.78 1.28 0.82
C TYR A 52 0.04 0.41 1.82
N TYR A 53 -0.69 1.09 2.71
CA TYR A 53 -1.60 0.47 3.66
C TYR A 53 -3.01 0.63 3.11
N GLY A 54 -3.77 -0.45 2.97
CA GLY A 54 -5.14 -0.39 2.48
C GLY A 54 -5.99 -1.51 3.04
N ALA A 55 -7.31 -1.29 3.07
CA ALA A 55 -8.25 -2.32 3.47
C ALA A 55 -8.23 -3.45 2.43
N SER A 56 -8.19 -4.70 2.88
CA SER A 56 -8.29 -5.87 2.01
C SER A 56 -9.72 -6.33 1.99
N TYR A 57 -10.35 -6.19 0.83
CA TYR A 57 -11.74 -6.55 0.62
C TYR A 57 -11.90 -8.00 0.19
N GLY A 58 -10.85 -8.60 -0.39
CA GLY A 58 -10.42 -10.03 -0.47
C GLY A 58 -11.43 -11.17 -0.67
N LEU A 59 -12.72 -10.92 -0.49
CA LEU A 59 -13.81 -11.86 -0.31
C LEU A 59 -14.97 -11.52 -1.24
N CYS A 60 -14.83 -10.51 -2.09
CA CYS A 60 -15.90 -10.12 -2.96
C CYS A 60 -15.36 -9.64 -4.31
N LYS A 61 -16.07 -10.03 -5.37
CA LYS A 61 -15.83 -9.61 -6.74
C LYS A 61 -17.09 -8.89 -7.18
N GLU A 62 -17.05 -7.57 -7.26
CA GLU A 62 -18.16 -6.86 -7.90
C GLU A 62 -18.17 -7.16 -9.40
N PRO A 63 -19.36 -7.36 -9.99
CA PRO A 63 -19.49 -7.36 -11.44
C PRO A 63 -18.96 -6.03 -12.01
N PRO A 64 -18.25 -6.05 -13.15
CA PRO A 64 -17.89 -4.82 -13.85
C PRO A 64 -19.15 -3.97 -14.13
N GLY A 65 -19.12 -2.69 -13.81
CA GLY A 65 -20.26 -1.79 -14.05
C GLY A 65 -20.14 -0.46 -13.32
N PRO A 66 -21.07 0.48 -13.57
CA PRO A 66 -21.06 1.80 -12.94
C PRO A 66 -21.51 1.79 -11.48
N SER A 67 -21.96 0.63 -10.99
CA SER A 67 -22.68 0.46 -9.73
C SER A 67 -21.77 0.03 -8.58
N GLY A 68 -20.50 0.46 -8.57
CA GLY A 68 -19.55 0.08 -7.53
C GLY A 68 -20.14 0.26 -6.13
N CYS A 69 -20.01 -0.75 -5.29
CA CYS A 69 -20.54 -0.86 -3.93
C CYS A 69 -22.08 -0.82 -3.80
N THR A 70 -22.92 -1.19 -4.78
CA THR A 70 -24.39 -1.07 -4.63
C THR A 70 -25.02 -1.86 -3.48
N VAL A 71 -24.30 -2.81 -2.89
CA VAL A 71 -24.79 -3.67 -1.81
C VAL A 71 -24.29 -3.17 -0.45
N TRP A 72 -24.96 -2.14 0.08
CA TRP A 72 -24.60 -1.45 1.33
C TRP A 72 -25.19 -2.11 2.58
N HIS A 73 -24.83 -3.37 2.85
CA HIS A 73 -25.20 -4.05 4.09
C HIS A 73 -24.08 -4.98 4.57
N VAL A 74 -24.10 -5.34 5.86
CA VAL A 74 -23.16 -6.32 6.41
C VAL A 74 -23.22 -7.62 5.61
N GLY A 75 -22.07 -8.12 5.16
CA GLY A 75 -21.97 -9.29 4.29
C GLY A 75 -22.02 -8.98 2.79
N GLY A 76 -22.29 -7.74 2.40
CA GLY A 76 -22.13 -7.24 1.03
C GLY A 76 -20.66 -7.11 0.60
N CYS A 77 -20.42 -6.89 -0.69
CA CYS A 77 -19.07 -6.71 -1.20
C CYS A 77 -18.45 -5.41 -0.67
N GLY A 78 -17.29 -5.49 -0.01
CA GLY A 78 -16.68 -4.35 0.66
C GLY A 78 -17.34 -3.99 2.00
N PHE A 79 -18.27 -4.82 2.49
CA PHE A 79 -18.98 -4.62 3.76
C PHE A 79 -18.85 -5.83 4.70
N GLN A 80 -17.68 -6.48 4.71
CA GLN A 80 -17.42 -7.64 5.57
C GLN A 80 -16.85 -7.21 6.93
N LEU A 81 -17.16 -8.00 7.97
CA LEU A 81 -16.70 -7.74 9.35
C LEU A 81 -15.29 -8.26 9.65
N ASN A 82 -14.64 -8.90 8.68
CA ASN A 82 -13.34 -9.55 8.81
C ASN A 82 -12.28 -8.96 7.87
N HIS A 83 -12.45 -7.70 7.45
CA HIS A 83 -11.44 -7.02 6.64
C HIS A 83 -10.08 -6.98 7.34
N ASN A 84 -9.03 -7.18 6.54
CA ASN A 84 -7.66 -6.95 6.97
C ASN A 84 -7.19 -5.56 6.50
N VAL A 85 -6.07 -5.10 7.03
CA VAL A 85 -5.27 -4.03 6.43
C VAL A 85 -4.02 -4.68 5.85
N SER A 86 -3.91 -4.70 4.52
CA SER A 86 -2.70 -5.15 3.84
C SER A 86 -1.64 -4.07 3.82
N LEU A 87 -0.39 -4.50 3.91
CA LEU A 87 0.78 -3.68 3.60
C LEU A 87 1.42 -4.18 2.30
N TYR A 88 1.58 -3.28 1.34
CA TYR A 88 2.46 -3.44 0.20
C TYR A 88 3.59 -2.41 0.26
N THR A 89 4.76 -2.76 -0.27
CA THR A 89 5.86 -1.80 -0.44
C THR A 89 6.31 -1.72 -1.87
N SER A 90 6.78 -0.54 -2.30
CA SER A 90 7.33 -0.34 -3.63
C SER A 90 8.56 0.57 -3.57
N PRO A 91 9.63 0.27 -4.33
CA PRO A 91 10.74 1.21 -4.50
C PRO A 91 10.40 2.37 -5.45
N ASP A 92 9.38 2.21 -6.30
CA ASP A 92 9.17 3.09 -7.46
C ASP A 92 7.70 3.29 -7.87
N LEU A 93 6.74 2.91 -7.03
CA LEU A 93 5.29 2.94 -7.29
C LEU A 93 4.78 2.00 -8.39
N SER A 94 5.65 1.28 -9.10
CA SER A 94 5.26 0.34 -10.17
C SER A 94 5.38 -1.13 -9.74
N VAL A 95 6.44 -1.49 -9.03
CA VAL A 95 6.67 -2.86 -8.53
C VAL A 95 6.26 -2.91 -7.08
N TRP A 96 5.23 -3.70 -6.76
CA TRP A 96 4.69 -3.80 -5.42
C TRP A 96 4.95 -5.18 -4.84
N THR A 97 5.44 -5.24 -3.61
CA THR A 97 5.63 -6.49 -2.86
C THR A 97 4.69 -6.52 -1.67
N PHE A 98 3.88 -7.56 -1.57
CA PHE A 98 3.06 -7.82 -0.39
C PHE A 98 3.94 -8.12 0.83
N ARG A 99 3.67 -7.46 1.95
CA ARG A 99 4.41 -7.65 3.22
C ARG A 99 3.58 -8.35 4.30
N GLY A 100 2.29 -8.57 4.06
CA GLY A 100 1.39 -9.19 5.01
C GLY A 100 0.25 -8.28 5.46
N TYR A 101 -0.60 -8.84 6.32
CA TYR A 101 -1.65 -8.11 7.00
C TYR A 101 -1.11 -7.50 8.29
N VAL A 102 -1.25 -6.19 8.46
CA VAL A 102 -0.74 -5.46 9.63
C VAL A 102 -1.81 -5.21 10.68
N PHE A 103 -3.06 -5.39 10.33
CA PHE A 103 -4.21 -5.31 11.21
C PHE A 103 -5.33 -6.21 10.67
N GLN A 104 -6.09 -6.83 11.58
CA GLN A 104 -7.20 -7.72 11.23
C GLN A 104 -8.42 -7.32 12.04
N MET A 105 -9.54 -7.03 11.39
CA MET A 105 -10.74 -6.60 12.11
C MET A 105 -11.30 -7.69 13.03
N SER A 106 -11.04 -8.95 12.69
CA SER A 106 -11.36 -10.11 13.53
C SER A 106 -10.64 -10.12 14.88
N SER A 107 -9.55 -9.35 15.06
CA SER A 107 -8.86 -9.24 16.36
C SER A 107 -9.52 -8.23 17.31
N MET A 108 -10.53 -7.48 16.84
CA MET A 108 -11.22 -6.48 17.67
C MET A 108 -12.31 -7.15 18.52
N LYS A 109 -12.51 -6.64 19.74
CA LYS A 109 -13.60 -7.10 20.63
C LYS A 109 -14.98 -6.95 19.98
N THR A 110 -15.15 -5.88 19.19
CA THR A 110 -16.36 -5.62 18.41
C THR A 110 -15.94 -5.36 16.96
N PRO A 111 -15.91 -6.39 16.09
CA PRO A 111 -15.55 -6.22 14.70
C PRO A 111 -16.52 -5.29 13.98
N GLY A 112 -15.97 -4.36 13.19
CA GLY A 112 -16.74 -3.47 12.32
C GLY A 112 -16.37 -3.67 10.85
N ILE A 113 -16.80 -2.75 10.00
CA ILE A 113 -16.33 -2.72 8.61
C ILE A 113 -15.16 -1.73 8.54
N MET A 114 -14.00 -2.17 8.08
CA MET A 114 -12.82 -1.32 7.92
C MET A 114 -12.90 -0.55 6.61
N PHE A 115 -12.93 0.79 6.71
CA PHE A 115 -12.83 1.72 5.60
C PHE A 115 -11.71 2.72 5.86
N GLY A 116 -11.05 3.16 4.79
CA GLY A 116 -10.17 4.31 4.87
C GLY A 116 -9.00 4.20 5.86
N PRO A 117 -8.32 3.04 6.04
CA PRO A 117 -7.20 2.98 6.99
C PRO A 117 -6.12 3.99 6.60
N ARG A 118 -5.56 4.65 7.60
CA ARG A 118 -4.44 5.58 7.45
C ARG A 118 -3.35 5.16 8.41
N VAL A 119 -2.14 5.04 7.91
CA VAL A 119 -0.96 4.73 8.72
C VAL A 119 0.12 5.77 8.46
N LEU A 120 0.68 6.33 9.53
CA LEU A 120 1.76 7.30 9.48
C LEU A 120 2.82 7.02 10.57
N PRO A 121 4.10 7.32 10.31
CA PRO A 121 5.14 7.20 11.32
C PRO A 121 5.08 8.39 12.28
N ASN A 122 4.99 8.11 13.58
CA ASN A 122 5.17 9.09 14.64
C ASN A 122 6.64 9.12 15.07
N ARG A 123 7.37 10.13 14.60
CA ARG A 123 8.80 10.31 14.88
C ARG A 123 9.11 10.63 16.36
N LYS A 124 8.14 11.16 17.12
CA LYS A 124 8.35 11.46 18.55
C LYS A 124 8.38 10.18 19.38
N THR A 125 7.57 9.19 19.00
CA THR A 125 7.41 7.95 19.77
C THR A 125 8.11 6.75 19.12
N ASN A 126 8.65 6.91 17.91
CA ASN A 126 9.16 5.83 17.07
C ASN A 126 8.12 4.71 16.86
N LYS A 127 6.84 5.08 16.76
CA LYS A 127 5.73 4.16 16.51
C LYS A 127 5.04 4.48 15.20
N TRP A 128 4.41 3.46 14.62
CA TRP A 128 3.42 3.64 13.56
C TRP A 128 2.04 3.84 14.21
N VAL A 129 1.25 4.75 13.66
CA VAL A 129 -0.13 5.05 14.09
C VAL A 129 -1.05 4.97 12.90
#